data_AF-A0AAV5D8H6-F1
#
_entry.id   AF-A0AAV5D8H6-F1
#
_cell.length_a   1.000
_cell.length_b   1.000
_cell.length_c   1.000
_cell.angle_alpha   90.00
_cell.angle_beta   90.00
_cell.angle_gamma   90.00
#
_symmetry.space_group_name_H-M   'P 1'
#
loop_
_entity.id
_entity.type
_entity.pdbx_description
1 polymer ?
#
loop_
_entity_poly.entity_id
_entity_poly.type
_entity_poly.pdbx_seq_one_letter_code
_entity_poly.pdbx_strand_id
1 'polypeptide(L)'
;MSCLTASGHGLRETLFYSLFSHLQVYKTRADIESSLPWINDDAVSLDGGILRPNGSFCLGDSKNLEVKFAVSRGVSSLPEDITDMEEQVKLKNWEKERLLEDMKREEDLLNQVKELYSKQKHELMGYLTQPAITQTAHGSPTVRLPATPGSNPFGAKPSHMQ
;
A
#
# COMPACT_ATOMS: atom_id res chain seq x y z
N MET A 1 -35.31 18.40 19.25
CA MET A 1 -36.45 18.31 18.32
C MET A 1 -37.00 16.89 18.40
N SER A 2 -37.88 16.60 19.36
CA SER A 2 -38.51 15.29 19.59
C SER A 2 -39.99 15.48 19.93
N CYS A 3 -40.79 14.40 19.94
CA CYS A 3 -42.22 14.41 20.28
C CYS A 3 -43.16 15.13 19.29
N LEU A 4 -42.88 15.04 17.97
CA LEU A 4 -43.78 15.58 16.94
C LEU A 4 -44.86 14.58 16.50
N THR A 5 -44.66 13.30 16.80
CA THR A 5 -45.63 12.22 16.58
C THR A 5 -46.20 11.74 17.91
N ALA A 6 -47.37 11.07 17.88
CA ALA A 6 -47.99 10.49 19.07
C ALA A 6 -47.11 9.44 19.78
N SER A 7 -46.18 8.81 19.05
CA SER A 7 -45.20 7.87 19.58
C SER A 7 -43.89 8.51 20.05
N GLY A 8 -43.78 9.84 20.03
CA GLY A 8 -42.62 10.57 20.56
C GLY A 8 -41.49 10.85 19.55
N HIS A 9 -41.61 10.42 18.29
CA HIS A 9 -40.57 10.65 17.27
C HIS A 9 -40.62 12.06 16.67
N GLY A 10 -39.46 12.58 16.27
CA GLY A 10 -39.27 13.80 15.48
C GLY A 10 -39.34 13.57 13.96
N LEU A 11 -39.16 14.65 13.18
CA LEU A 11 -39.26 14.61 11.71
C LEU A 11 -38.07 13.93 11.03
N ARG A 12 -36.89 13.93 11.66
CA ARG A 12 -35.66 13.41 11.04
C ARG A 12 -35.79 11.90 10.84
N GLU A 13 -36.14 11.20 11.91
CA GLU A 13 -36.29 9.76 11.99
C GLU A 13 -37.61 9.24 11.40
N THR A 14 -38.57 10.13 11.10
CA THR A 14 -39.84 9.77 10.44
C THR A 14 -39.87 10.26 9.00
N LEU A 15 -40.22 11.52 8.77
CA LEU A 15 -40.42 12.10 7.43
C LEU A 15 -39.13 12.07 6.58
N PHE A 16 -38.03 12.65 7.07
CA PHE A 16 -36.81 12.76 6.27
C PHE A 16 -36.17 11.41 6.00
N TYR A 17 -36.16 10.51 6.98
CA TYR A 17 -35.70 9.14 6.78
C TYR A 17 -36.58 8.38 5.78
N SER A 18 -37.89 8.61 5.76
CA SER A 18 -38.77 8.00 4.74
C SER A 18 -38.56 8.57 3.33
N LEU A 19 -38.12 9.83 3.22
CA LEU A 19 -37.88 10.49 1.92
C LEU A 19 -36.51 10.16 1.32
N PHE A 20 -35.47 10.08 2.15
CA PHE A 20 -34.08 9.96 1.70
C PHE A 20 -33.36 8.70 2.21
N SER A 21 -33.97 7.91 3.10
CA SER A 21 -33.39 6.70 3.69
C SER A 21 -31.90 6.81 4.03
N HIS A 22 -31.04 6.15 3.24
CA HIS A 22 -29.59 6.08 3.35
C HIS A 22 -28.87 6.77 2.17
N LEU A 23 -29.53 7.72 1.50
CA LEU A 23 -29.02 8.48 0.37
C LEU A 23 -27.61 9.02 0.64
N GLN A 24 -26.68 8.68 -0.25
CA GLN A 24 -25.28 9.12 -0.15
C GLN A 24 -25.02 10.33 -1.06
N VAL A 25 -24.22 11.28 -0.56
CA VAL A 25 -23.86 12.49 -1.31
C VAL A 25 -22.38 12.46 -1.69
N TYR A 26 -22.10 12.59 -2.98
CA TYR A 26 -20.77 12.58 -3.57
C TYR A 26 -20.40 13.93 -4.18
N LYS A 27 -19.10 14.14 -4.40
CA LYS A 27 -18.62 15.37 -5.05
C LYS A 27 -18.95 15.37 -6.54
N THR A 28 -18.65 14.28 -7.23
CA THR A 28 -18.86 14.15 -8.68
C THR A 28 -19.59 12.87 -9.05
N ARG A 29 -20.17 12.84 -10.26
CA ARG A 29 -20.77 11.62 -10.82
C ARG A 29 -19.74 10.50 -10.98
N ALA A 30 -18.50 10.84 -11.34
CA ALA A 30 -17.43 9.86 -11.48
C ALA A 30 -17.11 9.15 -10.15
N ASP A 31 -17.21 9.88 -9.02
CA ASP A 31 -17.04 9.28 -7.69
C ASP A 31 -18.13 8.24 -7.39
N ILE A 32 -19.39 8.51 -7.78
CA ILE A 32 -20.48 7.53 -7.71
C ILE A 32 -20.14 6.30 -8.54
N GLU A 33 -19.73 6.48 -9.80
CA GLU A 33 -19.40 5.38 -10.71
C GLU A 33 -18.28 4.49 -10.15
N SER A 34 -17.25 5.11 -9.56
CA SER A 34 -16.14 4.40 -8.90
C SER A 34 -16.55 3.64 -7.62
N SER A 35 -17.67 4.01 -7.02
CA SER A 35 -18.14 3.47 -5.73
C SER A 35 -19.40 2.60 -5.85
N LEU A 36 -19.89 2.35 -7.06
CA LEU A 36 -21.07 1.49 -7.33
C LEU A 36 -21.10 0.16 -6.55
N PRO A 37 -19.98 -0.58 -6.39
CA PRO A 37 -20.00 -1.83 -5.62
C PRO A 37 -20.34 -1.67 -4.13
N TRP A 38 -20.25 -0.45 -3.60
CA TRP A 38 -20.39 -0.11 -2.17
C TRP A 38 -21.65 0.71 -1.87
N ILE A 39 -22.38 1.14 -2.90
CA ILE A 39 -23.63 1.88 -2.74
C ILE A 39 -24.77 0.87 -2.62
N ASN A 40 -25.48 0.90 -1.48
CA ASN A 40 -26.60 -0.01 -1.23
C ASN A 40 -27.94 0.51 -1.74
N ASP A 41 -28.11 1.84 -1.77
CA ASP A 41 -29.38 2.50 -2.10
C ASP A 41 -29.17 3.50 -3.25
N ASP A 42 -29.58 4.75 -3.06
CA ASP A 42 -29.40 5.85 -3.97
C ASP A 42 -28.18 6.73 -3.63
N ALA A 43 -27.72 7.46 -4.64
CA ALA A 43 -26.64 8.42 -4.49
C ALA A 43 -26.88 9.65 -5.36
N VAL A 44 -26.46 10.81 -4.88
CA VAL A 44 -26.48 12.07 -5.64
C VAL A 44 -25.11 12.72 -5.62
N SER A 45 -24.76 13.44 -6.67
CA SER A 45 -23.52 14.20 -6.74
C SER A 45 -23.76 15.70 -6.94
N LEU A 46 -22.83 16.51 -6.43
CA LEU A 46 -22.94 17.97 -6.49
C LEU A 46 -22.83 18.55 -7.91
N ASP A 47 -22.29 17.79 -8.85
CA ASP A 47 -22.27 18.09 -10.29
C ASP A 47 -23.55 17.64 -11.04
N GLY A 48 -24.57 17.14 -10.32
CA GLY A 48 -25.90 16.85 -10.85
C GLY A 48 -26.17 15.39 -11.22
N GLY A 49 -25.28 14.46 -10.87
CA GLY A 49 -25.52 13.03 -11.01
C GLY A 49 -26.56 12.52 -10.01
N ILE A 50 -27.47 11.65 -10.45
CA ILE A 50 -28.45 10.99 -9.59
C ILE A 50 -28.48 9.51 -9.95
N LEU A 51 -28.08 8.66 -9.01
CA LEU A 51 -28.22 7.21 -9.05
C LEU A 51 -29.48 6.82 -8.26
N ARG A 52 -30.43 6.18 -8.94
CA ARG A 52 -31.66 5.69 -8.32
C ARG A 52 -31.41 4.36 -7.60
N PRO A 53 -32.27 3.98 -6.64
CA PRO A 53 -32.11 2.72 -5.89
C PRO A 53 -32.15 1.45 -6.76
N ASN A 54 -32.73 1.53 -7.96
CA ASN A 54 -32.73 0.43 -8.93
C ASN A 54 -31.42 0.32 -9.76
N GLY A 55 -30.39 1.09 -9.41
CA GLY A 55 -29.10 1.12 -10.09
C GLY A 55 -29.07 1.95 -11.38
N SER A 56 -30.16 2.64 -11.74
CA SER A 56 -30.21 3.46 -12.96
C SER A 56 -29.81 4.91 -12.70
N PHE A 57 -29.05 5.49 -13.62
CA PHE A 57 -28.73 6.92 -13.57
C PHE A 57 -29.85 7.76 -14.20
N CYS A 58 -30.15 8.91 -13.60
CA CYS A 58 -30.90 9.96 -14.29
C CYS A 58 -29.96 10.68 -15.26
N LEU A 59 -30.32 10.70 -16.55
CA LEU A 59 -29.61 11.43 -17.60
C LEU A 59 -30.51 12.53 -18.16
N GLY A 60 -29.88 13.59 -18.68
CA GLY A 60 -30.54 14.74 -19.30
C GLY A 60 -30.42 16.01 -18.47
N ASP A 61 -31.00 17.09 -18.97
CA ASP A 61 -30.91 18.40 -18.33
C ASP A 61 -31.66 18.42 -17.00
N SER A 62 -31.01 18.99 -15.99
CA SER A 62 -31.63 19.22 -14.70
C SER A 62 -32.82 20.16 -14.87
N LYS A 63 -34.01 19.68 -14.49
CA LYS A 63 -35.20 20.53 -14.45
C LYS A 63 -35.01 21.54 -13.32
N ASN A 64 -35.02 22.83 -13.65
CA ASN A 64 -35.05 23.89 -12.64
C ASN A 64 -36.35 23.76 -11.82
N LEU A 65 -36.25 23.16 -10.63
CA LEU A 65 -37.34 23.08 -9.67
C LEU A 65 -37.54 24.46 -9.02
N GLU A 66 -38.78 24.94 -9.05
CA GLU A 66 -39.16 26.21 -8.42
C GLU A 66 -39.11 26.12 -6.89
N VAL A 67 -39.48 24.95 -6.34
CA VAL A 67 -39.43 24.68 -4.91
C VAL A 67 -38.01 24.28 -4.50
N LYS A 68 -37.45 24.99 -3.52
CA LYS A 68 -36.11 24.75 -2.96
C LYS A 68 -36.18 24.64 -1.45
N PHE A 69 -35.24 23.89 -0.85
CA PHE A 69 -35.08 23.88 0.60
C PHE A 69 -34.72 25.30 1.09
N ALA A 70 -35.41 25.74 2.15
CA ALA A 70 -35.15 27.05 2.74
C ALA A 70 -33.75 27.08 3.34
N VAL A 71 -33.00 28.15 3.05
CA VAL A 71 -31.71 28.38 3.68
C VAL A 71 -31.95 29.05 5.02
N SER A 72 -31.61 28.36 6.10
CA SER A 72 -31.65 28.92 7.46
C SER A 72 -30.63 30.05 7.60
N ARG A 73 -31.03 31.27 7.24
CA ARG A 73 -30.17 32.47 7.31
C ARG A 73 -30.28 33.19 8.66
N GLY A 74 -30.37 32.43 9.76
CA GLY A 74 -30.74 32.94 11.07
C GLY A 74 -29.95 32.36 12.24
N VAL A 75 -28.72 32.83 12.44
CA VAL A 75 -28.33 33.64 13.62
C VAL A 75 -27.32 34.68 13.10
N SER A 76 -27.55 35.95 13.40
CA SER A 76 -26.76 37.11 12.93
C SER A 76 -25.41 37.29 13.63
N SER A 77 -24.89 36.22 14.24
CA SER A 77 -23.48 36.08 14.58
C SER A 77 -22.94 35.04 13.62
N LEU A 78 -21.86 35.34 12.88
CA LEU A 78 -21.01 34.26 12.37
C LEU A 78 -20.74 33.35 13.57
N PRO A 79 -21.32 32.14 13.64
CA PRO A 79 -21.17 31.33 14.83
C PRO A 79 -19.67 31.07 14.98
N GLU A 80 -19.10 31.26 16.18
CA GLU A 80 -17.76 30.72 16.49
C GLU A 80 -17.62 29.28 15.98
N ASP A 81 -18.73 28.52 16.01
CA ASP A 81 -18.91 27.19 15.44
C ASP A 81 -18.45 27.02 13.98
N ILE A 82 -18.60 28.03 13.09
CA ILE A 82 -18.12 27.91 11.70
C ILE A 82 -16.60 28.06 11.62
N THR A 83 -16.03 29.07 12.29
CA THR A 83 -14.58 29.30 12.29
C THR A 83 -13.86 28.14 12.97
N ASP A 84 -14.38 27.67 14.12
CA ASP A 84 -13.84 26.52 14.83
C ASP A 84 -13.92 25.24 13.98
N MET A 85 -15.03 25.05 13.24
CA MET A 85 -15.17 23.94 12.31
C MET A 85 -14.17 24.03 11.14
N GLU A 86 -13.93 25.22 10.59
CA GLU A 86 -12.90 25.42 9.56
C GLU A 86 -11.49 25.11 10.07
N GLU A 87 -11.16 25.51 11.31
CA GLU A 87 -9.89 25.18 11.94
C GLU A 87 -9.74 23.67 12.18
N GLN A 88 -10.79 22.99 12.64
CA GLN A 88 -10.79 21.54 12.76
C GLN A 88 -10.58 20.84 11.42
N VAL A 89 -11.20 21.33 10.33
CA VAL A 89 -10.98 20.80 8.98
C VAL A 89 -9.53 20.99 8.55
N LYS A 90 -8.93 22.17 8.79
CA LYS A 90 -7.51 22.44 8.49
C LYS A 90 -6.59 21.50 9.26
N LEU A 91 -6.82 21.33 10.56
CA LEU A 91 -6.04 20.42 11.39
C LEU A 91 -6.12 18.98 10.89
N LYS A 92 -7.33 18.50 10.58
CA LYS A 92 -7.54 17.13 10.06
C LYS A 92 -6.88 16.92 8.71
N ASN A 93 -6.88 17.92 7.83
CA ASN A 93 -6.18 17.84 6.56
C ASN A 93 -4.66 17.77 6.76
N TRP A 94 -4.10 18.57 7.67
CA TRP A 94 -2.67 18.50 8.00
C TRP A 94 -2.27 17.15 8.60
N GLU A 95 -3.08 16.59 9.52
CA GLU A 95 -2.87 15.24 10.06
C GLU A 95 -2.87 14.18 8.96
N LYS A 96 -3.79 14.29 7.99
CA LYS A 96 -3.88 13.39 6.84
C LYS A 96 -2.63 13.47 5.96
N GLU A 97 -2.15 14.67 5.67
CA GLU A 97 -0.95 14.89 4.84
C GLU A 97 0.30 14.26 5.48
N ARG A 98 0.52 14.52 6.77
CA ARG A 98 1.65 13.92 7.50
C ARG A 98 1.60 12.39 7.48
N LEU A 99 0.42 11.80 7.67
CA LEU A 99 0.25 10.35 7.61
C LEU A 99 0.55 9.78 6.21
N LEU A 100 0.16 10.49 5.15
CA LEU A 100 0.46 10.09 3.77
C LEU A 100 1.96 10.15 3.47
N GLU A 101 2.67 11.16 4.01
CA GLU A 101 4.13 11.27 3.90
C GLU A 101 4.84 10.11 4.61
N ASP A 102 4.40 9.75 5.81
CA ASP A 102 4.96 8.64 6.56
C ASP A 102 4.69 7.29 5.88
N MET A 103 3.47 7.08 5.36
CA MET A 103 3.13 5.88 4.58
C MET A 103 4.02 5.73 3.35
N LYS A 104 4.24 6.83 2.61
CA LYS A 104 5.13 6.83 1.44
C LYS A 104 6.57 6.52 1.80
N ARG A 105 7.08 7.11 2.89
CA ARG A 105 8.44 6.84 3.39
C ARG A 105 8.63 5.36 3.72
N GLU A 106 7.66 4.77 4.41
CA GLU A 106 7.71 3.35 4.79
C GLU A 106 7.60 2.44 3.55
N GLU A 107 6.76 2.79 2.57
CA GLU A 107 6.67 2.08 1.31
C GLU A 107 7.99 2.12 0.52
N ASP A 108 8.66 3.28 0.46
CA ASP A 108 9.96 3.44 -0.19
C ASP A 108 11.04 2.59 0.49
N LEU A 109 11.06 2.56 1.83
CA LEU A 109 11.99 1.73 2.59
C LEU A 109 11.70 0.23 2.35
N LEU A 110 10.44 -0.17 2.37
CA LEU A 110 10.02 -1.53 2.10
C LEU A 110 10.46 -1.99 0.71
N ASN A 111 10.35 -1.12 -0.30
CA ASN A 111 10.77 -1.42 -1.66
C ASN A 111 12.29 -1.62 -1.75
N GLN A 112 13.09 -0.77 -1.10
CA GLN A 112 14.55 -0.92 -1.03
C GLN A 112 14.97 -2.24 -0.37
N VAL A 113 14.34 -2.60 0.75
CA VAL A 113 14.63 -3.85 1.46
C VAL A 113 14.25 -5.07 0.60
N LYS A 114 13.11 -5.02 -0.11
CA LYS A 114 12.70 -6.07 -1.05
C LYS A 114 13.71 -6.25 -2.19
N GLU A 115 14.23 -5.17 -2.74
CA GLU A 115 15.26 -5.22 -3.79
C GLU A 115 16.56 -5.84 -3.28
N LEU A 116 17.04 -5.41 -2.11
CA LEU A 116 18.24 -5.97 -1.50
C LEU A 116 18.08 -7.47 -1.22
N TYR A 117 16.94 -7.86 -0.66
CA TYR A 117 16.60 -9.25 -0.42
C TYR A 117 16.57 -10.08 -1.71
N SER A 118 15.93 -9.55 -2.76
CA SER A 118 15.87 -10.21 -4.07
C SER A 118 17.27 -10.43 -4.64
N LYS A 119 18.13 -9.41 -4.59
CA LYS A 119 19.53 -9.50 -5.02
C LYS A 119 20.30 -10.56 -4.24
N GLN A 120 20.19 -10.55 -2.91
CA GLN A 120 20.87 -11.52 -2.04
C GLN A 120 20.38 -12.96 -2.31
N LYS A 121 19.07 -13.13 -2.53
CA LYS A 121 18.48 -14.42 -2.91
C LYS A 121 19.02 -14.91 -4.24
N HIS A 122 19.11 -14.05 -5.27
CA HIS A 122 19.69 -14.41 -6.55
C HIS A 122 21.17 -14.79 -6.45
N GLU A 123 21.95 -14.06 -5.64
CA GLU A 123 23.35 -14.37 -5.40
C GLU A 123 23.52 -15.74 -4.74
N LEU A 124 22.75 -16.02 -3.68
CA LEU A 124 22.75 -17.32 -3.00
C LEU A 124 22.39 -18.46 -3.96
N MET A 125 21.35 -18.29 -4.77
CA MET A 125 20.97 -19.28 -5.78
C MET A 125 22.06 -19.49 -6.81
N GLY A 126 22.78 -18.42 -7.20
CA GLY A 126 23.96 -18.50 -8.05
C GLY A 126 25.04 -19.41 -7.46
N TYR A 127 25.40 -19.21 -6.19
CA TYR A 127 26.38 -20.07 -5.52
C TYR A 127 25.94 -21.53 -5.42
N LEU A 128 24.67 -21.80 -5.11
CA LEU A 128 24.13 -23.16 -5.00
C LEU A 128 24.08 -23.92 -6.33
N THR A 129 24.02 -23.19 -7.45
CA THR A 129 23.91 -23.77 -8.80
C THR A 129 25.28 -23.95 -9.47
N GLN A 130 26.35 -23.41 -8.88
CA GLN A 130 27.71 -23.66 -9.41
C GLN A 130 28.10 -25.12 -9.20
N PRO A 131 28.55 -25.84 -10.24
CA PRO A 131 29.09 -27.19 -10.08
C PRO A 131 30.40 -27.12 -9.30
N ALA A 132 30.56 -28.00 -8.31
CA ALA A 132 31.82 -28.15 -7.59
C ALA A 132 32.94 -28.47 -8.58
N ILE A 133 33.90 -27.55 -8.74
CA ILE A 133 35.12 -27.81 -9.51
C ILE A 133 35.84 -28.95 -8.80
N THR A 134 35.73 -30.14 -9.38
CA THR A 134 36.49 -31.32 -8.95
C THR A 134 37.93 -31.07 -9.38
N GLN A 135 38.83 -30.94 -8.41
CA GLN A 135 40.26 -30.96 -8.69
C GLN A 135 40.61 -32.30 -9.32
N THR A 136 40.79 -32.35 -10.64
CA THR A 136 41.36 -33.52 -11.31
C THR A 136 42.85 -33.56 -11.01
N ALA A 137 43.20 -34.29 -9.96
CA ALA A 137 44.55 -34.80 -9.76
C ALA A 137 44.86 -35.80 -10.88
N HIS A 138 45.57 -35.38 -11.93
CA HIS A 138 46.19 -36.30 -12.87
C HIS A 138 47.59 -35.82 -13.24
N GLY A 139 48.57 -36.59 -12.77
CA GLY A 139 49.98 -36.41 -13.06
C GLY A 139 50.83 -37.37 -12.22
N SER A 140 50.61 -38.67 -12.35
CA SER A 140 51.53 -39.68 -11.83
C SER A 140 52.79 -39.71 -12.69
N PRO A 141 54.02 -39.53 -12.15
CA PRO A 141 55.22 -39.88 -12.88
C PRO A 141 55.45 -41.39 -12.75
N THR A 142 55.50 -42.06 -13.89
CA THR A 142 55.94 -43.46 -14.02
C THR A 142 57.40 -43.58 -13.55
N VAL A 143 57.64 -44.27 -12.43
CA VAL A 143 59.00 -44.65 -11.99
C VAL A 143 59.39 -45.92 -12.72
N ARG A 144 60.34 -45.82 -13.66
CA ARG A 144 61.08 -46.97 -14.19
C ARG A 144 62.29 -47.24 -13.28
N LEU A 145 62.37 -48.45 -12.73
CA LEU A 145 63.62 -49.08 -12.27
C LEU A 145 64.09 -50.02 -13.40
N PRO A 146 65.38 -50.05 -13.76
CA PRO A 146 66.36 -50.92 -13.09
C PRO A 146 67.79 -50.29 -13.08
N ALA A 147 68.88 -50.80 -12.50
CA ALA A 147 69.32 -52.07 -11.93
C ALA A 147 70.43 -51.77 -10.88
N THR A 148 70.65 -52.68 -9.94
CA THR A 148 71.86 -52.71 -9.08
C THR A 148 73.04 -53.28 -9.87
N PRO A 149 74.27 -52.80 -9.64
CA PRO A 149 75.24 -53.68 -8.97
C PRO A 149 76.16 -52.94 -7.99
N GLY A 150 76.48 -53.63 -6.90
CA GLY A 150 77.37 -53.14 -5.86
C GLY A 150 78.85 -53.14 -6.20
N SER A 151 79.61 -52.78 -5.16
CA SER A 151 81.06 -52.84 -5.01
C SER A 151 81.83 -51.68 -5.63
N ASN A 152 82.31 -50.75 -4.77
CA ASN A 152 83.73 -50.44 -4.80
C ASN A 152 84.31 -50.08 -3.41
N PRO A 153 85.50 -50.64 -3.09
CA PRO A 153 86.28 -50.42 -1.87
C PRO A 153 87.27 -49.25 -2.06
N PHE A 154 87.82 -48.72 -0.95
CA PHE A 154 88.74 -47.56 -0.88
C PHE A 154 88.06 -46.22 -1.22
N GLY A 155 88.17 -45.13 -0.47
CA GLY A 155 88.97 -44.79 0.71
C GLY A 155 89.04 -43.26 0.78
N ALA A 156 88.78 -42.67 1.95
CA ALA A 156 89.31 -41.37 2.34
C ALA A 156 89.13 -41.16 3.86
N LYS A 157 90.27 -41.23 4.57
CA LYS A 157 90.53 -40.69 5.92
C LYS A 157 90.64 -39.14 5.84
N PRO A 158 91.08 -38.43 6.91
CA PRO A 158 90.61 -38.35 8.30
C PRO A 158 90.50 -36.87 8.78
N SER A 159 90.03 -36.63 10.01
CA SER A 159 90.59 -35.67 11.01
C SER A 159 89.51 -35.38 12.07
N HIS A 160 89.58 -35.94 13.28
CA HIS A 160 90.35 -35.53 14.46
C HIS A 160 89.90 -34.20 15.12
N MET A 161 89.48 -34.38 16.38
CA MET A 161 89.38 -33.46 17.53
C MET A 161 88.15 -32.54 17.67
N GLN A 162 87.39 -32.94 18.70
CA GLN A 162 86.62 -32.17 19.70
C GLN A 162 85.52 -31.23 19.23
#